data_AF-A0A0Q8CMP0-F1
#
_entry.id   AF-A0A0Q8CMP0-F1
#
_cell.length_a   1.000
_cell.length_b   1.000
_cell.length_c   1.000
_cell.angle_alpha   90.00
_cell.angle_beta   90.00
_cell.angle_gamma   90.00
#
_symmetry.space_group_name_H-M   'P 1'
#
loop_
_entity.id
_entity.type
_entity.pdbx_description
1 polymer ?
#
loop_
_entity_poly.entity_id
_entity_poly.type
_entity_poly.pdbx_seq_one_letter_code
_entity_poly.pdbx_strand_id
1 'polypeptide(L)'
;MPPSFPLRPAALALTGALLLTACSSLDGLSPLTCSRNEIREQGDATPAQRRYAFPFRIEYEQDGRRGVVENSLICVYRGREYLGDCDNANRWSMSLAQGRGLYVGLGAPRKDRQVAYDPGDCELLVNHGQDQPSYVAIGPDAGEADDAALLDALSMRRDYGIRIVDYRIDLGARQPRAAR
;
A
#
# COMPACT_ATOMS: atom_id res chain seq x y z
N MET A 1 1.80 -58.56 42.93
CA MET A 1 0.86 -57.44 43.15
C MET A 1 0.27 -57.04 41.81
N PRO A 2 -1.03 -56.73 41.75
CA PRO A 2 -2.07 -57.62 41.23
C PRO A 2 -2.45 -57.37 39.76
N PRO A 3 -3.08 -58.35 39.08
CA PRO A 3 -4.08 -58.09 38.06
C PRO A 3 -5.47 -58.04 38.72
N SER A 4 -6.25 -57.00 38.45
CA SER A 4 -7.67 -56.95 38.77
C SER A 4 -8.47 -56.80 37.47
N PHE A 5 -9.34 -57.80 37.31
CA PHE A 5 -10.25 -58.13 36.21
C PHE A 5 -11.49 -57.20 36.20
N PRO A 6 -12.45 -57.38 35.26
CA PRO A 6 -13.07 -56.33 34.48
C PRO A 6 -14.51 -56.02 34.93
N LEU A 7 -15.08 -54.93 34.41
CA LEU A 7 -16.54 -54.80 34.31
C LEU A 7 -16.93 -54.22 32.95
N ARG A 8 -17.47 -55.10 32.10
CA ARG A 8 -18.51 -54.83 31.09
C ARG A 8 -19.85 -55.30 31.71
N PRO A 9 -21.02 -55.06 31.09
CA PRO A 9 -21.51 -53.90 30.33
C PRO A 9 -22.94 -53.51 30.79
N ALA A 10 -23.46 -52.35 30.36
CA ALA A 10 -24.91 -52.18 30.23
C ALA A 10 -25.17 -51.22 29.06
N ALA A 11 -25.88 -51.76 28.09
CA ALA A 11 -26.28 -51.13 26.84
C ALA A 11 -27.50 -50.23 27.01
N LEU A 12 -27.80 -49.53 25.92
CA LEU A 12 -29.04 -48.80 25.54
C LEU A 12 -29.10 -47.35 26.02
N ALA A 13 -29.37 -46.35 25.17
CA ALA A 13 -30.16 -46.39 23.95
C ALA A 13 -29.65 -45.43 22.86
N LEU A 14 -29.81 -45.88 21.60
CA LEU A 14 -29.82 -45.04 20.40
C LEU A 14 -30.93 -43.98 20.49
N THR A 15 -30.70 -42.78 19.94
CA THR A 15 -31.38 -42.24 18.74
C THR A 15 -31.16 -40.73 18.61
N GLY A 16 -31.07 -40.23 17.37
CA GLY A 16 -31.12 -38.80 17.03
C GLY A 16 -29.86 -38.34 16.31
N ALA A 17 -29.66 -38.76 15.06
CA ALA A 17 -30.05 -37.98 13.87
C ALA A 17 -29.06 -36.85 13.53
N LEU A 18 -28.21 -37.14 12.53
CA LEU A 18 -27.75 -36.25 11.46
C LEU A 18 -28.07 -34.77 11.61
N LEU A 19 -27.03 -33.93 11.72
CA LEU A 19 -26.93 -32.68 10.97
C LEU A 19 -25.48 -32.46 10.56
N LEU A 20 -25.19 -32.76 9.29
CA LEU A 20 -24.11 -32.14 8.53
C LEU A 20 -24.48 -30.66 8.35
N THR A 21 -23.72 -29.77 8.97
CA THR A 21 -23.57 -28.39 8.49
C THR A 21 -22.08 -28.10 8.38
N ALA A 22 -21.53 -28.51 7.25
CA ALA A 22 -20.59 -27.65 6.55
C ALA A 22 -21.36 -26.41 6.04
N CYS A 23 -20.61 -25.35 5.82
CA CYS A 23 -20.96 -24.06 5.21
C CYS A 23 -21.17 -22.88 6.18
N SER A 24 -20.27 -21.92 5.96
CA SER A 24 -20.48 -20.46 6.06
C SER A 24 -20.43 -19.90 7.49
N SER A 25 -19.68 -18.85 7.80
CA SER A 25 -19.09 -17.83 6.93
C SER A 25 -17.99 -17.12 7.71
N LEU A 26 -16.83 -16.98 7.06
CA LEU A 26 -16.04 -15.77 7.15
C LEU A 26 -16.91 -14.58 6.68
N ASP A 27 -17.83 -14.11 7.51
CA ASP A 27 -18.39 -12.76 7.40
C ASP A 27 -17.46 -11.89 8.23
N GLY A 28 -16.41 -11.34 7.63
CA GLY A 28 -16.56 -10.21 6.74
C GLY A 28 -15.81 -9.08 7.42
N LEU A 29 -14.49 -9.02 7.18
CA LEU A 29 -13.74 -7.77 7.20
C LEU A 29 -14.29 -6.92 6.04
N SER A 30 -15.56 -6.54 6.11
CA SER A 30 -16.08 -5.42 5.36
C SER A 30 -15.62 -4.18 6.12
N PRO A 31 -14.95 -3.22 5.47
CA PRO A 31 -14.82 -1.89 6.08
C PRO A 31 -16.24 -1.46 6.44
N LEU A 32 -16.42 -0.86 7.62
CA LEU A 32 -17.72 -0.48 8.18
C LEU A 32 -18.49 0.38 7.18
N THR A 33 -19.23 -0.25 6.28
CA THR A 33 -20.07 0.42 5.29
C THR A 33 -21.30 0.90 6.01
N CYS A 34 -21.42 2.21 6.20
CA CYS A 34 -22.58 2.82 6.83
C CYS A 34 -23.89 2.33 6.20
N SER A 35 -24.87 2.09 7.04
CA SER A 35 -26.20 1.69 6.57
C SER A 35 -26.82 2.82 5.75
N ARG A 36 -27.71 2.46 4.82
CA ARG A 36 -28.41 3.42 3.96
C ARG A 36 -29.18 4.51 4.74
N ASN A 37 -29.49 4.25 6.01
CA ASN A 37 -30.19 5.18 6.90
C ASN A 37 -29.23 6.20 7.55
N GLU A 38 -28.01 5.81 7.89
CA GLU A 38 -27.00 6.71 8.48
C GLU A 38 -26.53 7.77 7.47
N ILE A 39 -26.40 7.39 6.19
CA ILE A 39 -26.10 8.30 5.09
C ILE A 39 -27.21 9.36 4.91
N ARG A 40 -28.47 9.01 5.22
CA ARG A 40 -29.63 9.90 5.06
C ARG A 40 -29.75 10.92 6.19
N GLU A 41 -29.27 10.59 7.39
CA GLU A 41 -29.31 11.46 8.57
C GLU A 41 -28.16 12.48 8.61
N GLN A 42 -27.02 12.18 7.97
CA GLN A 42 -25.83 13.05 7.97
C GLN A 42 -25.84 14.16 6.90
N GLY A 43 -26.86 14.21 6.04
CA GLY A 43 -26.95 15.17 4.93
C GLY A 43 -26.17 14.75 3.68
N ASP A 44 -26.37 15.48 2.58
CA ASP A 44 -25.72 15.17 1.30
C ASP A 44 -24.21 15.35 1.40
N ALA A 45 -23.47 14.28 1.09
CA ALA A 45 -22.01 14.31 1.10
C ALA A 45 -21.49 15.33 0.09
N THR A 46 -20.58 16.20 0.53
CA THR A 46 -19.94 17.15 -0.39
C THR A 46 -18.77 16.47 -1.10
N PRO A 47 -18.76 16.38 -2.44
CA PRO A 47 -17.61 15.84 -3.16
C PRO A 47 -16.38 16.70 -2.88
N ALA A 48 -15.32 16.05 -2.41
CA ALA A 48 -14.05 16.70 -2.15
C ALA A 48 -13.02 16.17 -3.14
N GLN A 49 -12.48 17.08 -3.95
CA GLN A 49 -11.33 16.80 -4.78
C GLN A 49 -10.20 17.75 -4.38
N ARG A 50 -9.12 17.18 -3.86
CA ARG A 50 -7.95 17.95 -3.44
C ARG A 50 -6.72 17.43 -4.17
N ARG A 51 -5.87 18.34 -4.64
CA ARG A 51 -4.65 18.02 -5.35
C ARG A 51 -3.46 18.61 -4.63
N TYR A 52 -2.49 17.75 -4.37
CA TYR A 52 -1.22 18.07 -3.73
C TYR A 52 -0.09 17.73 -4.69
N ALA A 53 1.01 18.46 -4.59
CA ALA A 53 2.21 18.24 -5.39
C ALA A 53 3.41 18.36 -4.48
N PHE A 54 4.18 17.28 -4.36
CA PHE A 54 5.35 17.19 -3.50
C PHE A 54 6.60 17.10 -4.37
N PRO A 55 7.31 18.22 -4.61
CA PRO A 55 8.61 18.21 -5.26
C PRO A 55 9.58 17.33 -4.48
N PHE A 56 10.35 16.51 -5.20
CA PHE A 56 11.42 15.74 -4.59
C PHE A 56 12.67 15.72 -5.47
N ARG A 57 13.80 15.47 -4.82
CA ARG A 57 15.13 15.41 -5.42
C ARG A 57 15.91 14.25 -4.83
N ILE A 58 16.52 13.47 -5.72
CA ILE A 58 17.36 12.32 -5.36
C ILE A 58 18.72 12.54 -5.99
N GLU A 59 19.75 12.65 -5.15
CA GLU A 59 21.14 12.52 -5.60
C GLU A 59 21.57 11.07 -5.39
N TYR A 60 22.15 10.47 -6.42
CA TYR A 60 22.67 9.12 -6.34
C TYR A 60 24.04 9.05 -7.02
N GLU A 61 24.77 7.99 -6.70
CA GLU A 61 26.01 7.63 -7.36
C GLU A 61 25.85 6.24 -7.95
N GLN A 62 26.19 6.06 -9.23
CA GLN A 62 26.26 4.76 -9.89
C GLN A 62 27.69 4.58 -10.42
N ASP A 63 28.40 3.58 -9.91
CA ASP A 63 29.79 3.26 -10.32
C ASP A 63 30.75 4.46 -10.25
N GLY A 64 30.64 5.27 -9.21
CA GLY A 64 31.45 6.47 -9.03
C GLY A 64 31.01 7.69 -9.85
N ARG A 65 29.92 7.59 -10.64
CA ARG A 65 29.33 8.72 -11.36
C ARG A 65 28.11 9.23 -10.61
N ARG A 66 28.05 10.55 -10.37
CA ARG A 66 26.89 11.17 -9.75
C ARG A 66 25.77 11.40 -10.75
N GLY A 67 24.54 11.15 -10.31
CA GLY A 67 23.30 11.48 -11.00
C GLY A 67 22.36 12.22 -10.07
N VAL A 68 21.50 13.05 -10.66
CA VAL A 68 20.44 13.77 -9.95
C VAL A 68 19.14 13.53 -10.69
N VAL A 69 18.09 13.18 -9.95
CA VAL A 69 16.72 13.16 -10.48
C VAL A 69 15.84 14.10 -9.66
N GLU A 70 15.06 14.90 -10.36
CA GLU A 70 14.09 15.82 -9.80
C GLU A 70 12.73 15.54 -10.43
N ASN A 71 11.69 15.43 -9.61
CA ASN A 71 10.31 15.25 -10.08
C ASN A 71 9.34 15.77 -9.02
N SER A 72 8.04 15.53 -9.20
CA SER A 72 7.04 15.80 -8.18
C SER A 72 6.05 14.66 -8.09
N LEU A 73 5.77 14.19 -6.88
CA LEU A 73 4.67 13.28 -6.62
C LEU A 73 3.37 14.09 -6.60
N ILE A 74 2.42 13.70 -7.45
CA ILE A 74 1.09 14.28 -7.52
C ILE A 74 0.13 13.36 -6.78
N CYS A 75 -0.47 13.90 -5.73
CA CYS A 75 -1.47 13.22 -4.93
C CYS A 75 -2.83 13.84 -5.19
N VAL A 76 -3.79 13.04 -5.64
CA VAL A 76 -5.18 13.47 -5.83
C VAL A 76 -6.06 12.68 -4.90
N TYR A 77 -6.65 13.39 -3.95
CA TYR A 77 -7.72 12.88 -3.11
C TYR A 77 -9.05 13.04 -3.84
N ARG A 78 -9.82 11.95 -3.91
CA ARG A 78 -11.23 11.95 -4.31
C ARG A 78 -12.02 11.28 -3.21
N GLY A 79 -12.87 12.04 -2.55
CA GLY A 79 -13.66 11.55 -1.44
C GLY A 79 -14.99 12.27 -1.32
N ARG A 80 -15.73 11.87 -0.29
CA ARG A 80 -16.98 12.51 0.12
C ARG A 80 -16.82 12.95 1.56
N GLU A 81 -16.97 14.24 1.82
CA GLU A 81 -16.94 14.77 3.18
C GLU A 81 -18.32 14.62 3.82
N TYR A 82 -18.37 13.94 4.97
CA TYR A 82 -19.55 13.81 5.83
C TYR A 82 -19.24 14.42 7.20
N LEU A 83 -20.27 14.86 7.91
CA LEU A 83 -20.16 15.41 9.27
C LEU A 83 -20.10 14.31 10.37
N GLY A 84 -19.56 13.12 10.08
CA GLY A 84 -19.47 11.99 11.03
C GLY A 84 -18.48 10.88 10.62
N ASP A 85 -18.29 9.89 11.50
CA ASP A 85 -17.28 8.81 11.41
C ASP A 85 -17.58 7.72 10.35
N CYS A 86 -18.35 8.05 9.31
CA CYS A 86 -18.60 7.11 8.23
C CYS A 86 -17.34 6.96 7.35
N ASP A 87 -16.97 5.71 7.07
CA ASP A 87 -15.85 5.40 6.19
C ASP A 87 -16.33 5.39 4.74
N ASN A 88 -15.92 6.40 3.96
CA ASN A 88 -16.61 6.77 2.74
C ASN A 88 -15.70 6.80 1.52
N ALA A 89 -15.45 5.67 0.86
CA ALA A 89 -14.93 5.60 -0.52
C ALA A 89 -13.79 6.58 -0.85
N ASN A 90 -12.98 6.93 0.14
CA ASN A 90 -11.93 7.92 0.02
C ASN A 90 -10.78 7.27 -0.72
N ARG A 91 -10.37 7.87 -1.83
CA ARG A 91 -9.34 7.29 -2.68
C ARG A 91 -8.25 8.31 -2.91
N TRP A 92 -7.04 7.91 -2.55
CA TRP A 92 -5.83 8.54 -3.02
C TRP A 92 -5.45 7.93 -4.37
N SER A 93 -5.20 8.79 -5.35
CA SER A 93 -4.49 8.41 -6.56
C SER A 93 -3.18 9.17 -6.61
N MET A 94 -2.15 8.47 -7.06
CA MET A 94 -0.80 8.98 -7.15
C MET A 94 -0.33 8.96 -8.61
N SER A 95 0.52 9.91 -8.97
CA SER A 95 1.26 9.90 -10.23
C SER A 95 2.52 10.74 -10.12
N LEU A 96 3.47 10.55 -11.03
CA LEU A 96 4.57 11.51 -11.18
C LEU A 96 4.15 12.67 -12.09
N ALA A 97 4.70 13.86 -11.84
CA ALA A 97 4.50 15.01 -12.71
C ALA A 97 5.17 14.81 -14.08
N GLN A 98 6.29 14.08 -14.11
CA GLN A 98 7.03 13.74 -15.31
C GLN A 98 7.21 12.22 -15.41
N GLY A 99 7.09 11.68 -16.62
CA GLY A 99 7.24 10.25 -16.90
C GLY A 99 5.92 9.49 -16.95
N ARG A 100 6.00 8.21 -17.33
CA ARG A 100 4.87 7.28 -17.30
C ARG A 100 4.98 6.44 -16.01
N GLY A 101 3.90 6.38 -15.23
CA GLY A 101 3.83 5.56 -14.01
C GLY A 101 4.23 6.29 -12.72
N LEU A 102 4.56 5.50 -11.70
CA LEU A 102 4.90 5.96 -10.34
C LEU A 102 6.39 5.88 -10.01
N TYR A 103 7.14 5.14 -10.82
CA TYR A 103 8.53 4.83 -10.55
C TYR A 103 9.48 5.76 -11.30
N VAL A 104 10.51 6.22 -10.60
CA VAL A 104 11.59 7.03 -11.17
C VAL A 104 12.81 6.16 -11.39
N GLY A 105 13.19 5.92 -12.64
CA GLY A 105 14.39 5.15 -12.97
C GLY A 105 15.67 5.83 -12.47
N LEU A 106 16.50 5.05 -11.77
CA LEU A 106 17.81 5.47 -11.29
C LEU A 106 18.90 4.81 -12.14
N GLY A 107 19.64 5.63 -12.86
CA GLY A 107 20.79 5.18 -13.63
C GLY A 107 20.46 4.29 -14.84
N ALA A 108 21.51 3.72 -15.42
CA ALA A 108 21.39 2.81 -16.55
C ALA A 108 20.93 1.42 -16.09
N PRO A 109 20.04 0.75 -16.86
CA PRO A 109 19.67 -0.64 -16.61
C PRO A 109 20.88 -1.59 -16.63
N ARG A 110 20.84 -2.64 -15.80
CA ARG A 110 21.85 -3.70 -15.71
C ARG A 110 21.17 -5.06 -15.72
N LYS A 111 21.71 -6.00 -16.50
CA LYS A 111 21.13 -7.35 -16.66
C LYS A 111 19.63 -7.26 -16.98
N ASP A 112 19.27 -6.36 -17.89
CA ASP A 112 17.89 -6.05 -18.31
C ASP A 112 16.95 -5.57 -17.19
N ARG A 113 17.49 -5.20 -16.03
CA ARG A 113 16.74 -4.65 -14.89
C ARG A 113 17.13 -3.20 -14.62
N GLN A 114 16.17 -2.37 -14.23
CA GLN A 114 16.38 -1.00 -13.79
C GLN A 114 16.03 -0.87 -12.31
N VAL A 115 16.85 -0.17 -11.54
CA VAL A 115 16.46 0.25 -10.20
C VAL A 115 15.58 1.47 -10.34
N ALA A 116 14.44 1.48 -9.67
CA ALA A 116 13.57 2.62 -9.63
C ALA A 116 13.24 3.02 -8.20
N TYR A 117 12.97 4.30 -8.03
CA TYR A 117 12.51 4.91 -6.80
C TYR A 117 10.99 5.05 -6.82
N ASP A 118 10.34 4.58 -5.75
CA ASP A 118 8.95 4.83 -5.44
C ASP A 118 8.86 5.93 -4.36
N PRO A 119 8.21 7.08 -4.65
CA PRO A 119 8.07 8.18 -3.69
C PRO A 119 7.24 7.86 -2.44
N GLY A 120 6.47 6.77 -2.42
CA GLY A 120 5.66 6.34 -1.27
C GLY A 120 4.20 6.82 -1.31
N ASP A 121 3.50 6.63 -0.18
CA ASP A 121 2.05 6.77 -0.10
C ASP A 121 1.59 8.23 0.11
N CYS A 122 0.65 8.66 -0.73
CA CYS A 122 0.03 9.98 -0.66
C CYS A 122 -0.73 10.26 0.64
N GLU A 123 -1.40 9.24 1.19
CA GLU A 123 -2.14 9.37 2.44
C GLU A 123 -1.19 9.72 3.59
N LEU A 124 -0.07 9.00 3.69
CA LEU A 124 0.95 9.23 4.71
C LEU A 124 1.59 10.60 4.59
N LEU A 125 1.92 11.00 3.35
CA LEU A 125 2.52 12.31 3.08
C LEU A 125 1.59 13.46 3.43
N VAL A 126 0.31 13.38 3.03
CA VAL A 126 -0.63 14.49 3.22
C VAL A 126 -1.13 14.54 4.66
N ASN A 127 -1.60 13.41 5.20
CA ASN A 127 -2.29 13.39 6.50
C ASN A 127 -1.31 13.37 7.67
N HIS A 128 -0.16 12.71 7.50
CA HIS A 128 0.80 12.49 8.59
C HIS A 128 2.13 13.22 8.38
N GLY A 129 2.39 13.75 7.19
CA GLY A 129 3.69 14.35 6.88
C GLY A 129 4.83 13.35 6.95
N GLN A 130 4.54 12.09 6.65
CA GLN A 130 5.51 11.01 6.68
C GLN A 130 5.75 10.55 5.25
N ASP A 131 7.02 10.48 4.86
CA ASP A 131 7.45 9.86 3.62
C ASP A 131 7.98 8.44 3.89
N GLN A 132 7.67 7.52 2.98
CA GLN A 132 8.14 6.13 3.04
C GLN A 132 8.63 5.71 1.66
N PRO A 133 9.74 6.28 1.18
CA PRO A 133 10.26 5.93 -0.12
C PRO A 133 10.73 4.47 -0.12
N SER A 134 10.53 3.81 -1.26
CA SER A 134 11.09 2.48 -1.48
C SER A 134 11.89 2.43 -2.77
N TYR A 135 12.76 1.43 -2.89
CA TYR A 135 13.57 1.19 -4.07
C TYR A 135 13.25 -0.20 -4.57
N VAL A 136 13.10 -0.33 -5.88
CA VAL A 136 12.66 -1.58 -6.49
C VAL A 136 13.47 -1.90 -7.73
N ALA A 137 13.67 -3.18 -8.01
CA ALA A 137 14.14 -3.63 -9.31
C ALA A 137 12.96 -3.90 -10.24
N ILE A 138 12.97 -3.31 -11.45
CA ILE A 138 11.98 -3.48 -12.51
C ILE A 138 12.66 -4.16 -13.69
N GLY A 139 12.05 -5.20 -14.28
CA GLY A 139 12.62 -5.93 -15.43
C GLY A 139 12.14 -7.37 -15.52
N PRO A 140 12.76 -8.19 -16.38
CA PRO A 140 12.06 -9.28 -17.08
C PRO A 140 11.49 -10.40 -16.20
N ASP A 141 12.02 -10.62 -15.00
CA ASP A 141 11.47 -11.56 -14.01
C ASP A 141 11.55 -10.96 -12.60
N ALA A 142 11.23 -9.67 -12.45
CA ALA A 142 10.69 -9.30 -11.15
C ALA A 142 9.46 -10.23 -10.98
N GLY A 143 9.39 -11.00 -9.90
CA GLY A 143 8.87 -12.38 -9.95
C GLY A 143 7.35 -12.65 -10.03
N GLU A 144 6.81 -12.78 -11.23
CA GLU A 144 5.43 -13.25 -11.53
C GLU A 144 4.26 -12.71 -10.65
N ALA A 145 3.72 -11.58 -11.14
CA ALA A 145 2.54 -10.79 -10.77
C ALA A 145 2.86 -9.48 -10.01
N ASP A 146 2.74 -8.33 -10.70
CA ASP A 146 2.89 -6.98 -10.12
C ASP A 146 4.29 -6.64 -9.55
N ASP A 147 5.31 -7.26 -10.11
CA ASP A 147 6.58 -7.43 -9.43
C ASP A 147 7.55 -6.28 -9.52
N ALA A 148 7.80 -5.70 -8.36
CA ALA A 148 8.98 -4.92 -8.12
C ALA A 148 9.63 -5.53 -6.87
N ALA A 149 10.83 -6.10 -7.00
CA ALA A 149 11.52 -6.63 -5.84
C ALA A 149 12.06 -5.46 -5.03
N LEU A 150 11.57 -5.27 -3.80
CA LEU A 150 12.11 -4.29 -2.87
C LEU A 150 13.61 -4.51 -2.68
N LEU A 151 14.39 -3.46 -2.88
CA LEU A 151 15.84 -3.45 -2.73
C LEU A 151 16.19 -2.72 -1.45
N ASP A 152 16.95 -3.38 -0.58
CA ASP A 152 17.67 -2.69 0.48
C ASP A 152 18.92 -1.96 -0.08
N ALA A 153 19.46 -1.05 0.72
CA ALA A 153 20.61 -0.23 0.34
C ALA A 153 21.87 -1.08 0.03
N LEU A 154 22.03 -2.24 0.67
CA LEU A 154 23.17 -3.13 0.43
C LEU A 154 23.07 -3.79 -0.95
N SER A 155 21.88 -4.25 -1.32
CA SER A 155 21.58 -4.90 -2.59
C SER A 155 21.67 -3.90 -3.74
N MET A 156 21.16 -2.68 -3.57
CA MET A 156 21.36 -1.59 -4.54
C MET A 156 22.85 -1.36 -4.84
N ARG A 157 23.67 -1.28 -3.79
CA ARG A 157 25.10 -1.04 -3.94
C ARG A 157 25.83 -2.23 -4.55
N ARG A 158 25.56 -3.44 -4.07
CA ARG A 158 26.25 -4.67 -4.50
C ARG A 158 25.90 -5.05 -5.94
N ASP A 159 24.62 -5.02 -6.29
CA ASP A 159 24.14 -5.62 -7.55
C ASP A 159 24.04 -4.58 -8.66
N TYR A 160 23.74 -3.32 -8.31
CA TYR A 160 23.50 -2.24 -9.27
C TYR A 160 24.56 -1.14 -9.23
N GLY A 161 25.47 -1.18 -8.24
CA GLY A 161 26.49 -0.13 -8.05
C GLY A 161 25.89 1.21 -7.62
N ILE A 162 24.62 1.23 -7.19
CA ILE A 162 23.87 2.45 -6.86
C ILE A 162 23.95 2.71 -5.36
N ARG A 163 24.23 3.96 -5.01
CA ARG A 163 24.16 4.48 -3.65
C ARG A 163 23.41 5.81 -3.65
N ILE A 164 22.42 5.94 -2.77
CA ILE A 164 21.75 7.22 -2.55
C ILE A 164 22.68 8.11 -1.72
N VAL A 165 22.89 9.33 -2.20
CA VAL A 165 23.75 10.34 -1.60
C VAL A 165 22.92 11.30 -0.76
N ASP A 166 21.82 11.79 -1.33
CA ASP A 166 20.88 12.68 -0.67
C ASP A 166 19.48 12.42 -1.22
N TYR A 167 18.48 12.58 -0.37
CA TYR A 167 17.07 12.48 -0.74
C TYR A 167 16.27 13.52 0.05
N ARG A 168 15.42 14.26 -0.67
CA ARG A 168 14.53 15.26 -0.07
C ARG A 168 13.20 15.27 -0.79
N ILE A 169 12.12 15.33 0.00
CA ILE A 169 10.77 15.65 -0.45
C ILE A 169 10.28 16.90 0.29
N ASP A 170 9.71 17.85 -0.44
CA ASP A 170 9.18 19.07 0.14
C ASP A 170 7.78 18.85 0.72
N LEU A 171 7.76 18.53 2.02
CA LEU A 171 6.52 18.36 2.78
C LEU A 171 5.85 19.69 3.16
N GLY A 172 6.46 20.83 2.87
CA GLY A 172 5.84 22.16 3.02
C GLY A 172 4.67 22.35 2.04
N ALA A 173 4.62 21.57 0.96
CA ALA A 173 3.57 21.56 -0.04
C ALA A 173 2.29 20.78 0.38
N ARG A 174 2.09 20.51 1.68
CA ARG A 174 0.89 19.85 2.24
C ARG A 174 -0.40 20.69 2.13
N GLN A 175 -0.33 21.93 1.66
CA GLN A 175 -1.53 22.72 1.39
C GLN A 175 -2.08 22.37 -0.01
N PRO A 176 -3.40 22.09 -0.14
CA PRO A 176 -3.99 21.75 -1.43
C PRO A 176 -3.81 22.93 -2.40
N ARG A 177 -3.29 22.65 -3.59
CA ARG A 177 -3.25 23.66 -4.64
C ARG A 177 -4.68 23.84 -5.15
N ALA A 178 -5.16 25.09 -5.17
CA ALA A 178 -6.44 25.42 -5.81
C ALA A 178 -6.45 24.88 -7.25
N ALA A 179 -7.52 24.20 -7.64
CA ALA A 179 -7.73 23.80 -9.02
C ALA A 179 -7.69 25.07 -9.89
N ARG A 180 -6.76 25.12 -10.84
CA ARG A 180 -6.75 26.12 -11.91
C ARG A 180 -7.47 25.56 -13.12
#